data_AF-A0A9E2AMA8-F1
#
_entry.id   AF-A0A9E2AMA8-F1
#
_cell.length_a   1.000
_cell.length_b   1.000
_cell.length_c   1.000
_cell.angle_alpha   90.00
_cell.angle_beta   90.00
_cell.angle_gamma   90.00
#
_symmetry.space_group_name_H-M   'P 1'
#
loop_
_entity.id
_entity.type
_entity.pdbx_description
1 polymer ?
#
loop_
_entity_poly.entity_id
_entity_poly.type
_entity_poly.pdbx_seq_one_letter_code
_entity_poly.pdbx_strand_id
1 'polypeptide(L)'
;SKSELLLVVILLPAFIYALFMLIPLIDPKKKINLMGAKYESFKNILIGFMSFLLILILYSAKNESFSNPNWIFIAIGILFIVLGNFFKTIRPNYFMGIKTPWTLENETVWKDTHVLGGKIWFIGGIVITLASMVLNSKVNVIVFLIITGILILVPVIFSYLRFQEIDKKGLS
;
A
#
# COMPACT_ATOMS: atom_id res chain seq x y z
N SER A 1 -1.54 -16.10 -25.11
CA SER A 1 -0.27 -16.64 -25.69
C SER A 1 0.92 -16.34 -24.78
N LYS A 2 2.05 -17.09 -24.87
CA LYS A 2 3.29 -16.79 -24.10
C LYS A 2 3.82 -15.37 -24.36
N SER A 3 3.58 -14.83 -25.55
CA SER A 3 3.93 -13.46 -25.93
C SER A 3 3.12 -12.41 -25.16
N GLU A 4 1.81 -12.60 -24.99
CA GLU A 4 0.94 -11.68 -24.23
C GLU A 4 1.39 -11.57 -22.76
N LEU A 5 1.76 -12.68 -22.14
CA LEU A 5 2.24 -12.71 -20.76
C LEU A 5 3.55 -11.91 -20.59
N LEU A 6 4.49 -12.07 -21.52
CA LEU A 6 5.73 -11.28 -21.54
C LEU A 6 5.45 -9.79 -21.73
N LEU A 7 4.48 -9.46 -22.58
CA LEU A 7 4.08 -8.09 -22.87
C LEU A 7 3.49 -7.41 -21.62
N VAL A 8 2.67 -8.12 -20.84
CA VAL A 8 2.12 -7.62 -19.56
C VAL A 8 3.22 -7.33 -18.53
N VAL A 9 4.25 -8.17 -18.46
CA VAL A 9 5.36 -8.00 -17.49
C VAL A 9 6.18 -6.74 -17.75
N ILE A 10 6.27 -6.30 -18.99
CA ILE A 10 6.97 -5.07 -19.35
C ILE A 10 6.03 -3.85 -19.28
N LEU A 11 4.83 -3.97 -19.85
CA LEU A 11 3.90 -2.84 -19.95
C LEU A 11 3.38 -2.39 -18.59
N LEU A 12 3.05 -3.29 -17.68
CA LEU A 12 2.40 -2.90 -16.43
C LEU A 12 3.34 -2.07 -15.52
N PRO A 13 4.60 -2.47 -15.26
CA PRO A 13 5.54 -1.63 -14.51
C PRO A 13 5.89 -0.33 -15.24
N ALA A 14 6.01 -0.36 -16.58
CA ALA A 14 6.27 0.84 -17.37
C ALA A 14 5.11 1.84 -17.30
N PHE A 15 3.87 1.35 -17.34
CA PHE A 15 2.67 2.16 -17.17
C PHE A 15 2.61 2.78 -15.77
N ILE A 16 2.90 1.99 -14.72
CA ILE A 16 2.97 2.52 -13.35
C ILE A 16 4.07 3.58 -13.24
N TYR A 17 5.25 3.34 -13.80
CA TYR A 17 6.33 4.34 -13.84
C TYR A 17 5.87 5.65 -14.50
N ALA A 18 5.21 5.56 -15.65
CA ALA A 18 4.67 6.72 -16.35
C ALA A 18 3.61 7.46 -15.51
N LEU A 19 2.70 6.74 -14.85
CA LEU A 19 1.71 7.35 -13.94
C LEU A 19 2.38 8.12 -12.81
N PHE A 20 3.39 7.54 -12.15
CA PHE A 20 4.13 8.26 -11.11
C PHE A 20 4.87 9.46 -11.71
N MET A 21 5.46 9.36 -12.90
CA MET A 21 6.06 10.53 -13.56
C MET A 21 5.06 11.68 -13.81
N LEU A 22 3.78 11.37 -14.06
CA LEU A 22 2.72 12.36 -14.28
C LEU A 22 2.19 12.99 -12.98
N ILE A 23 2.19 12.26 -11.85
CA ILE A 23 1.62 12.73 -10.57
C ILE A 23 2.14 14.12 -10.15
N PRO A 24 3.46 14.40 -10.14
CA PRO A 24 3.98 15.73 -9.77
C PRO A 24 3.55 16.86 -10.71
N LEU A 25 3.21 16.55 -11.97
CA LEU A 25 2.76 17.53 -12.97
C LEU A 25 1.30 17.92 -12.78
N ILE A 26 0.46 16.97 -12.36
CA ILE A 26 -0.98 17.17 -12.12
C ILE A 26 -1.31 17.57 -10.68
N ASP A 27 -0.31 17.60 -9.78
CA ASP A 27 -0.54 17.93 -8.37
C ASP A 27 -0.90 19.41 -8.19
N PRO A 28 -2.17 19.75 -7.86
CA PRO A 28 -2.63 21.14 -7.81
C PRO A 28 -1.91 21.95 -6.73
N LYS A 29 -1.47 21.29 -5.64
CA LYS A 29 -0.78 21.96 -4.52
C LYS A 29 0.73 21.79 -4.57
N LYS A 30 1.28 21.10 -5.59
CA LYS A 30 2.72 20.79 -5.75
C LYS A 30 3.39 20.22 -4.49
N LYS A 31 2.61 19.61 -3.58
CA LYS A 31 3.09 19.04 -2.30
C LYS A 31 3.93 17.78 -2.53
N ILE A 32 3.71 17.06 -3.64
CA ILE A 32 4.51 15.89 -4.01
C ILE A 32 5.98 16.26 -4.25
N ASN A 33 6.26 17.39 -4.91
CA ASN A 33 7.64 17.85 -5.15
C ASN A 33 8.40 18.13 -3.84
N LEU A 34 7.68 18.48 -2.76
CA LEU A 34 8.26 18.72 -1.44
C LEU A 34 8.74 17.44 -0.75
N MET A 35 8.34 16.26 -1.23
CA MET A 35 8.78 14.97 -0.69
C MET A 35 10.12 14.51 -1.26
N GLY A 36 10.53 15.02 -2.42
CA GLY A 36 11.83 14.73 -3.06
C GLY A 36 12.19 13.25 -3.06
N ALA A 37 13.31 12.89 -2.42
CA ALA A 37 13.82 11.52 -2.37
C ALA A 37 12.85 10.49 -1.76
N LYS A 38 11.94 10.91 -0.87
CA LYS A 38 10.94 10.00 -0.30
C LYS A 38 9.93 9.56 -1.36
N TYR A 39 9.48 10.49 -2.19
CA TYR A 39 8.59 10.19 -3.31
C TYR A 39 9.25 9.21 -4.30
N GLU A 40 10.51 9.47 -4.66
CA GLU A 40 11.28 8.58 -5.54
C GLU A 40 11.47 7.18 -4.95
N SER A 41 11.75 7.10 -3.64
CA SER A 41 11.84 5.82 -2.93
C SER A 41 10.52 5.04 -2.96
N PHE A 42 9.39 5.72 -2.71
CA PHE A 42 8.07 5.12 -2.77
C PHE A 42 7.74 4.58 -4.16
N LYS A 43 7.97 5.40 -5.20
CA LYS A 43 7.80 5.03 -6.60
C LYS A 43 8.63 3.77 -6.92
N ASN A 44 9.92 3.77 -6.58
CA ASN A 44 10.82 2.65 -6.88
C ASN A 44 10.43 1.37 -6.12
N ILE A 45 10.00 1.48 -4.85
CA ILE A 45 9.49 0.34 -4.06
C ILE A 45 8.28 -0.28 -4.76
N LEU A 46 7.29 0.53 -5.18
CA LEU A 46 6.09 0.03 -5.83
C LEU A 46 6.39 -0.61 -7.18
N ILE A 47 7.23 0.01 -8.01
CA ILE A 47 7.58 -0.52 -9.33
C ILE A 47 8.38 -1.82 -9.19
N GLY A 48 9.36 -1.85 -8.28
CA GLY A 48 10.14 -3.05 -8.00
C GLY A 48 9.25 -4.19 -7.50
N PHE A 49 8.32 -3.89 -6.59
CA PHE A 49 7.36 -4.87 -6.09
C PHE A 49 6.43 -5.40 -7.19
N MET A 50 5.90 -4.54 -8.05
CA MET A 50 5.04 -4.96 -9.17
C MET A 50 5.80 -5.83 -10.16
N SER A 51 7.04 -5.46 -10.49
CA SER A 51 7.91 -6.25 -11.35
C SER A 51 8.19 -7.63 -10.74
N PHE A 52 8.50 -7.67 -9.44
CA PHE A 52 8.71 -8.91 -8.69
C PHE A 52 7.45 -9.80 -8.67
N LEU A 53 6.27 -9.23 -8.38
CA LEU A 53 5.01 -9.98 -8.37
C LEU A 53 4.70 -10.60 -9.73
N LEU A 54 4.91 -9.85 -10.83
CA LEU A 54 4.65 -10.36 -12.17
C LEU A 54 5.59 -11.51 -12.52
N ILE A 55 6.87 -11.41 -12.17
CA ILE A 55 7.84 -12.51 -12.33
C ILE A 55 7.42 -13.72 -11.51
N LEU A 56 6.98 -13.53 -10.26
CA LEU A 56 6.49 -14.59 -9.39
C LEU A 56 5.28 -15.32 -9.99
N ILE A 57 4.30 -14.56 -10.51
CA ILE A 57 3.12 -15.11 -11.19
C ILE A 57 3.52 -15.90 -12.44
N LEU A 58 4.42 -15.36 -13.27
CA LEU A 58 4.92 -16.08 -14.45
C LEU A 58 5.61 -17.39 -14.08
N TYR A 59 6.42 -17.37 -13.02
CA TYR A 59 7.14 -18.53 -12.55
C TYR A 59 6.17 -19.60 -12.00
N SER A 60 5.16 -19.19 -11.24
CA SER A 60 4.09 -20.07 -10.75
C SER A 60 3.26 -20.67 -11.89
N ALA A 61 2.96 -19.88 -12.93
CA ALA A 61 2.23 -20.35 -14.10
C ALA A 61 3.01 -21.37 -14.95
N LYS A 62 4.35 -21.33 -14.92
CA LYS A 62 5.21 -22.31 -15.62
C LYS A 62 5.47 -23.57 -14.81
N ASN A 63 5.46 -23.48 -13.48
CA ASN A 63 5.81 -24.58 -12.59
C ASN A 63 4.61 -24.94 -11.72
N GLU A 64 3.92 -26.04 -12.07
CA GLU A 64 2.74 -26.52 -11.32
C GLU A 64 3.05 -26.81 -9.84
N SER A 65 4.31 -27.15 -9.52
CA SER A 65 4.78 -27.35 -8.14
C SER A 65 4.83 -26.05 -7.30
N PHE A 66 4.89 -24.88 -7.94
CA PHE A 66 4.87 -23.56 -7.30
C PHE A 66 3.50 -22.87 -7.44
N SER A 67 2.44 -23.62 -7.73
CA SER A 67 1.07 -23.10 -7.87
C SER A 67 0.40 -22.65 -6.56
N ASN A 68 1.09 -22.72 -5.41
CA ASN A 68 0.51 -22.29 -4.14
C ASN A 68 0.37 -20.75 -4.11
N PRO A 69 -0.87 -20.21 -4.06
CA PRO A 69 -1.12 -18.75 -4.05
C PRO A 69 -0.57 -18.06 -2.79
N ASN A 70 -0.21 -18.80 -1.73
CA ASN A 70 0.37 -18.23 -0.53
C ASN A 70 1.65 -17.45 -0.77
N TRP A 71 2.44 -17.81 -1.79
CA TRP A 71 3.64 -17.04 -2.15
C TRP A 71 3.32 -15.60 -2.52
N ILE A 72 2.18 -15.37 -3.18
CA ILE A 72 1.70 -14.03 -3.53
C ILE A 72 1.28 -13.28 -2.25
N PHE A 73 0.57 -13.94 -1.33
CA PHE A 73 0.15 -13.32 -0.06
C PHE A 73 1.35 -12.99 0.84
N ILE A 74 2.40 -13.81 0.85
CA ILE A 74 3.68 -13.51 1.52
C ILE A 74 4.29 -12.23 0.94
N ALA A 75 4.39 -12.14 -0.39
CA ALA A 75 4.92 -10.95 -1.05
C ALA A 75 4.11 -9.69 -0.69
N ILE A 76 2.78 -9.77 -0.73
CA ILE A 76 1.89 -8.66 -0.34
C ILE A 76 2.05 -8.30 1.15
N GLY A 77 2.17 -9.29 2.03
CA GLY A 77 2.44 -9.08 3.44
C GLY A 77 3.72 -8.29 3.67
N ILE A 78 4.81 -8.66 2.97
CA ILE A 78 6.08 -7.92 2.99
C ILE A 78 5.91 -6.49 2.48
N LEU A 79 5.14 -6.28 1.41
CA LEU A 79 4.82 -4.92 0.95
C LEU A 79 4.13 -4.11 2.05
N PHE A 80 3.14 -4.68 2.76
CA PHE A 80 2.44 -3.99 3.84
C PHE A 80 3.38 -3.61 4.98
N ILE A 81 4.37 -4.44 5.30
CA ILE A 81 5.44 -4.11 6.26
C ILE A 81 6.20 -2.86 5.81
N VAL A 82 6.66 -2.86 4.56
CA VAL A 82 7.41 -1.74 3.98
C VAL A 82 6.58 -0.46 3.93
N LEU A 83 5.32 -0.55 3.49
CA LEU A 83 4.39 0.58 3.42
C LEU A 83 4.03 1.13 4.80
N GLY A 84 3.81 0.26 5.79
CA GLY A 84 3.54 0.65 7.17
C GLY A 84 4.68 1.49 7.76
N ASN A 85 5.94 1.13 7.48
CA ASN A 85 7.08 1.95 7.86
C ASN A 85 7.13 3.28 7.08
N PHE A 86 6.72 3.26 5.82
CA PHE A 86 6.75 4.42 4.95
C PHE A 86 5.71 5.50 5.29
N PHE A 87 4.54 5.12 5.82
CA PHE A 87 3.42 6.05 6.08
C PHE A 87 3.78 7.27 6.93
N LYS A 88 4.66 7.12 7.92
CA LYS A 88 5.10 8.23 8.79
C LYS A 88 5.88 9.32 8.04
N THR A 89 6.40 9.00 6.86
CA THR A 89 7.17 9.92 6.02
C THR A 89 6.32 10.68 5.00
N ILE A 90 5.05 10.27 4.83
CA ILE A 90 4.14 10.86 3.84
C ILE A 90 3.57 12.17 4.39
N ARG A 91 3.87 13.27 3.69
CA ARG A 91 3.29 14.58 3.97
C ARG A 91 1.87 14.68 3.39
N PRO A 92 0.97 15.51 3.96
CA PRO A 92 -0.37 15.74 3.43
C PRO A 92 -0.34 16.05 1.94
N ASN A 93 -1.05 15.26 1.13
CA ASN A 93 -1.12 15.43 -0.33
C ASN A 93 -2.34 14.67 -0.90
N TYR A 94 -2.71 14.95 -2.15
CA TYR A 94 -3.91 14.35 -2.78
C TYR A 94 -3.68 12.98 -3.44
N PHE A 95 -2.44 12.51 -3.55
CA PHE A 95 -2.10 11.32 -4.36
C PHE A 95 -1.73 10.11 -3.51
N MET A 96 -0.96 10.27 -2.44
CA MET A 96 -0.35 9.21 -1.65
C MET A 96 -0.77 9.27 -0.18
N GLY A 97 -0.93 8.10 0.45
CA GLY A 97 -1.30 7.95 1.85
C GLY A 97 -2.76 7.56 2.05
N ILE A 98 -3.22 7.62 3.30
CA ILE A 98 -4.59 7.34 3.74
C ILE A 98 -5.39 8.62 3.55
N LYS A 99 -6.21 8.67 2.49
CA LYS A 99 -6.94 9.86 2.05
C LYS A 99 -8.41 9.73 2.37
N THR A 100 -8.82 10.30 3.49
CA THR A 100 -10.21 10.54 3.85
C THR A 100 -10.49 12.05 3.82
N PRO A 101 -11.77 12.48 3.70
CA PRO A 101 -12.12 13.90 3.79
C PRO A 101 -11.45 14.56 5.00
N TRP A 102 -11.51 13.90 6.15
CA TRP A 102 -10.95 14.39 7.41
C TRP A 102 -9.43 14.55 7.42
N THR A 103 -8.68 13.59 6.83
CA THR A 103 -7.22 13.72 6.71
C THR A 103 -6.80 14.83 5.75
N LEU A 104 -7.62 15.12 4.73
CA LEU A 104 -7.31 16.16 3.74
C LEU A 104 -7.60 17.57 4.27
N GLU A 105 -8.58 17.70 5.16
CA GLU A 105 -8.93 18.98 5.80
C GLU A 105 -7.97 19.37 6.94
N ASN A 106 -7.44 18.40 7.70
CA ASN A 106 -6.63 18.71 8.89
C ASN A 106 -5.29 17.97 8.93
N GLU A 107 -4.18 18.72 9.00
CA GLU A 107 -2.82 18.15 9.01
C GLU A 107 -2.49 17.35 10.28
N THR A 108 -3.10 17.69 11.42
CA THR A 108 -2.95 16.91 12.67
C THR A 108 -3.66 15.56 12.52
N VAL A 109 -4.88 15.54 11.99
CA VAL A 109 -5.61 14.29 11.68
C VAL A 109 -4.84 13.44 10.68
N TRP A 110 -4.25 14.06 9.64
CA TRP A 110 -3.36 13.37 8.71
C TRP A 110 -2.22 12.67 9.43
N LYS A 111 -1.45 13.41 10.25
CA LYS A 111 -0.28 12.90 10.95
C LYS A 111 -0.65 11.76 11.89
N ASP A 112 -1.67 11.95 12.72
CA ASP A 112 -2.11 10.95 13.70
C ASP A 112 -2.60 9.68 13.00
N THR A 113 -3.37 9.82 11.92
CA THR A 113 -3.88 8.70 11.12
C THR A 113 -2.75 7.92 10.46
N HIS A 114 -1.73 8.58 9.92
CA HIS A 114 -0.58 7.91 9.30
C HIS A 114 0.36 7.27 10.33
N VAL A 115 0.46 7.83 11.54
CA VAL A 115 1.20 7.20 12.65
C VAL A 115 0.51 5.92 13.10
N LEU A 116 -0.81 5.93 13.29
CA LEU A 116 -1.59 4.73 13.62
C LEU A 116 -1.55 3.72 12.46
N GLY A 117 -1.89 4.19 11.26
CA GLY A 117 -1.88 3.41 10.02
C GLY A 117 -0.56 2.70 9.82
N GLY A 118 0.56 3.41 10.03
CA GLY A 118 1.88 2.82 9.88
C GLY A 118 2.15 1.66 10.83
N LYS A 119 1.73 1.78 12.09
CA LYS A 119 1.86 0.70 13.09
C LYS A 119 1.02 -0.51 12.72
N ILE A 120 -0.27 -0.31 12.40
CA ILE A 120 -1.17 -1.44 12.13
C ILE A 120 -0.81 -2.12 10.81
N TRP A 121 -0.42 -1.38 9.77
CA TRP A 121 0.01 -1.95 8.48
C TRP A 121 1.29 -2.75 8.63
N PHE A 122 2.24 -2.27 9.43
CA PHE A 122 3.46 -3.01 9.73
C PHE A 122 3.17 -4.34 10.43
N ILE A 123 2.37 -4.30 11.50
CA ILE A 123 2.00 -5.50 12.27
C ILE A 123 1.14 -6.45 11.41
N GLY A 124 0.14 -5.92 10.71
CA GLY A 124 -0.73 -6.71 9.85
C GLY A 124 0.02 -7.38 8.69
N GLY A 125 1.01 -6.70 8.11
CA GLY A 125 1.91 -7.28 7.12
C GLY A 125 2.73 -8.46 7.67
N ILE A 126 3.23 -8.36 8.91
CA ILE A 126 3.90 -9.48 9.60
C ILE A 126 2.93 -10.63 9.80
N VAL A 127 1.73 -10.37 10.32
CA VAL A 127 0.71 -11.40 10.56
C VAL A 127 0.32 -12.10 9.27
N ILE A 128 0.06 -11.36 8.18
CA ILE A 128 -0.26 -11.93 6.86
C ILE A 128 0.90 -12.81 6.36
N THR A 129 2.13 -12.34 6.50
CA THR A 129 3.32 -13.07 6.06
C THR A 129 3.44 -14.41 6.79
N LEU A 130 3.38 -14.39 8.12
CA LEU A 130 3.50 -15.59 8.96
C LEU A 130 2.30 -16.54 8.76
N ALA A 131 1.08 -16.01 8.70
CA ALA A 131 -0.11 -16.80 8.44
C ALA A 131 -0.01 -17.52 7.09
N SER A 132 0.48 -16.84 6.05
CA SER A 132 0.63 -17.42 4.71
C SER A 132 1.67 -18.54 4.62
N MET A 133 2.64 -18.57 5.55
CA MET A 133 3.65 -19.65 5.62
C MET A 133 3.09 -20.94 6.22
N VAL A 134 2.07 -20.84 7.08
CA VAL A 134 1.58 -21.98 7.88
C VAL A 134 0.19 -22.45 7.43
N LEU A 135 -0.68 -21.54 7.01
CA LEU A 135 -2.06 -21.86 6.65
C LEU A 135 -2.16 -22.47 5.25
N ASN A 136 -3.11 -23.39 5.06
CA ASN A 136 -3.48 -23.84 3.73
C ASN A 136 -4.12 -22.70 2.92
N SER A 137 -4.09 -22.81 1.58
CA SER A 137 -4.47 -21.72 0.67
C SER A 137 -5.92 -21.23 0.85
N LYS A 138 -6.87 -22.11 1.15
CA LYS A 138 -8.29 -21.72 1.32
C LYS A 138 -8.49 -20.87 2.58
N VAL A 139 -7.94 -21.31 3.71
CA VAL A 139 -8.03 -20.57 4.98
C VAL A 139 -7.22 -19.28 4.91
N ASN A 140 -6.05 -19.32 4.26
CA ASN A 140 -5.20 -18.15 4.14
C ASN A 140 -5.88 -17.01 3.38
N VAL A 141 -6.62 -17.29 2.31
CA VAL A 141 -7.39 -16.27 1.57
C VAL A 141 -8.38 -15.56 2.49
N ILE A 142 -9.12 -16.30 3.32
CA ILE A 142 -10.11 -15.72 4.25
C ILE A 142 -9.42 -14.84 5.29
N VAL A 143 -8.35 -15.35 5.90
CA VAL A 143 -7.56 -14.61 6.90
C VAL A 143 -6.96 -13.33 6.30
N PHE A 144 -6.40 -13.43 5.09
CA PHE A 144 -5.86 -12.29 4.36
C PHE A 144 -6.90 -11.21 4.11
N LEU A 145 -8.10 -11.58 3.67
CA LEU A 145 -9.19 -10.63 3.41
C LEU A 145 -9.66 -9.93 4.70
N ILE A 146 -9.79 -10.68 5.80
CA ILE A 146 -10.18 -10.12 7.10
C ILE A 146 -9.14 -9.11 7.59
N ILE A 147 -7.86 -9.50 7.59
CA ILE A 147 -6.78 -8.61 8.06
C ILE A 147 -6.71 -7.37 7.17
N THR A 148 -6.74 -7.53 5.85
CA THR A 148 -6.71 -6.40 4.90
C THR A 148 -7.89 -5.46 5.11
N GLY A 149 -9.10 -5.99 5.36
CA GLY A 149 -10.26 -5.20 5.72
C GLY A 149 -10.03 -4.37 6.98
N ILE A 150 -9.44 -4.96 8.03
CA ILE A 150 -9.08 -4.24 9.27
C ILE A 150 -8.06 -3.14 8.98
N LEU A 151 -7.02 -3.42 8.19
CA LEU A 151 -5.97 -2.45 7.84
C LEU A 151 -6.50 -1.22 7.10
N ILE A 152 -7.59 -1.39 6.35
CA ILE A 152 -8.26 -0.30 5.62
C ILE A 152 -9.26 0.43 6.52
N LEU A 153 -10.12 -0.31 7.23
CA LEU A 153 -11.22 0.28 7.99
C LEU A 153 -10.75 1.02 9.24
N VAL A 154 -9.76 0.49 9.96
CA VAL A 154 -9.31 1.08 11.23
C VAL A 154 -8.79 2.52 11.05
N PRO A 155 -7.88 2.82 10.09
CA PRO A 155 -7.42 4.20 9.88
C PRO A 155 -8.52 5.13 9.38
N VAL A 156 -9.46 4.62 8.57
CA VAL A 156 -10.59 5.42 8.08
C VAL A 156 -11.48 5.84 9.25
N ILE A 157 -11.92 4.89 10.07
CA ILE A 157 -12.74 5.15 11.27
C ILE A 157 -11.98 6.07 12.23
N PHE A 158 -10.70 5.78 12.48
CA PHE A 158 -9.87 6.60 13.34
C PHE A 158 -9.79 8.05 12.86
N SER A 159 -9.60 8.27 11.55
CA SER A 159 -9.49 9.63 11.01
C SER A 159 -10.76 10.45 11.21
N TYR A 160 -11.94 9.82 11.14
CA TYR A 160 -13.22 10.47 11.46
C TYR A 160 -13.33 10.84 12.93
N LEU A 161 -13.07 9.87 13.82
CA LEU A 161 -13.18 10.07 15.26
C LEU A 161 -12.21 11.16 15.74
N ARG A 162 -10.99 11.15 15.19
CA ARG A 162 -9.97 12.13 15.53
C ARG A 162 -10.33 13.53 15.06
N PHE A 163 -10.94 13.66 13.88
CA PHE A 163 -11.42 14.94 13.36
C PHE A 163 -12.54 15.51 14.24
N GLN A 164 -13.54 14.69 14.61
CA GLN A 164 -14.58 15.12 15.53
C GLN A 164 -14.04 15.57 16.90
N GLU A 165 -12.99 14.92 17.40
CA GLU A 165 -12.38 15.31 18.67
C GLU A 165 -11.73 16.70 18.60
N ILE A 166 -11.09 17.03 17.48
CA ILE A 166 -10.45 18.32 17.24
C ILE A 166 -11.50 19.42 17.06
N ASP A 167 -12.54 19.17 16.26
CA ASP A 167 -13.64 20.12 16.05
C ASP A 167 -14.37 20.47 17.35
N LYS A 168 -14.67 19.44 18.17
CA LYS A 168 -15.32 19.65 19.48
C LYS A 168 -14.49 20.47 20.46
N LYS A 169 -13.16 20.49 20.30
CA LYS A 169 -12.24 21.27 21.14
C LYS A 169 -11.99 22.68 20.60
N GLY A 170 -12.59 23.06 19.46
CA GLY A 170 -12.39 24.38 18.84
C GLY A 170 -10.96 24.60 18.35
N LEU A 171 -10.25 23.52 17.98
CA LEU A 171 -8.84 23.55 17.56
C LEU A 171 -8.67 23.45 16.03
N SER A 172 -9.76 23.67 15.28
CA SER A 172 -9.81 23.63 13.81
C SER A 172 -9.29 24.90 13.16
#